data_AF-A0A257JNH3-F1
#
_entry.id   AF-A0A257JNH3-F1
#
_cell.length_a   1.000
_cell.length_b   1.000
_cell.length_c   1.000
_cell.angle_alpha   90.00
_cell.angle_beta   90.00
_cell.angle_gamma   90.00
#
_symmetry.space_group_name_H-M   'P 1'
#
loop_
_entity.id
_entity.type
_entity.pdbx_description
1 polymer ?
#
loop_
_entity_poly.entity_id
_entity_poly.type
_entity_poly.pdbx_seq_one_letter_code
_entity_poly.pdbx_strand_id
1 'polypeptide(L)'
;MRKDAEPAPVPTAWAPPKPVFDGSRPVGVGPNGPLSKAEQAALPGWGEAPAICLVHPQMGENIGATARAMANFGFSELILVKPRDVWPNPKAWALASGAEWPLESAQVVETAEEALAEKTFVIATTGTPRQLDKPLIGPREAVARMREAMRAGEKPVILFGSERSGLDNDLIIGADLLVTFPVDGRFPSLNLAQSVACFCYEWASGSEASGPPPGWTIEEKPTAPRAAFESFFEHWVADLDETRFFWPEDRKGTMVETMRNAFVRGRFTMNEISLIRGALRSLAGGPRRRALETDAAVQRAKLEAWVKARREDDPAACLELQTETAKVGLGPVQADYVRSVFDADDGVVIVRDSLGQLGAWMVKLRQGRIQAATYQAFAAPELAKAL
;
A
#
# COMPACT_ATOMS: atom_id res chain seq x y z
N MET A 1 -26.94 -20.92 49.58
CA MET A 1 -25.68 -21.62 49.28
C MET A 1 -25.40 -21.53 47.79
N ARG A 2 -24.57 -20.57 47.35
CA ARG A 2 -23.86 -20.70 46.06
C ARG A 2 -22.54 -21.38 46.41
N LYS A 3 -22.21 -22.48 45.74
CA LYS A 3 -20.89 -23.11 45.89
C LYS A 3 -19.89 -22.30 45.10
N ASP A 4 -18.76 -21.99 45.72
CA ASP A 4 -17.59 -21.45 45.04
C ASP A 4 -17.11 -22.49 44.03
N ALA A 5 -16.99 -22.06 42.77
CA ALA A 5 -16.34 -22.82 41.72
C ALA A 5 -15.00 -22.14 41.44
N GLU A 6 -13.89 -22.84 41.68
CA GLU A 6 -12.56 -22.32 41.37
C GLU A 6 -12.44 -21.99 39.87
N PRO A 7 -11.78 -20.88 39.50
CA PRO A 7 -11.55 -20.56 38.10
C PRO A 7 -10.61 -21.60 37.48
N ALA A 8 -10.96 -22.09 36.29
CA ALA A 8 -10.13 -23.04 35.55
C ALA A 8 -8.74 -22.45 35.25
N PRO A 9 -7.65 -23.24 35.34
CA PRO A 9 -6.30 -22.74 35.15
C PRO A 9 -6.07 -22.24 33.72
N VAL A 10 -5.50 -21.04 33.59
CA VAL A 10 -5.16 -20.41 32.31
C VAL A 10 -4.01 -21.19 31.65
N PRO A 11 -4.10 -21.60 30.36
CA PRO A 11 -3.03 -22.34 29.70
C PRO A 11 -1.74 -21.52 29.56
N THR A 12 -0.66 -21.94 30.23
CA THR A 12 0.60 -21.19 30.33
C THR A 12 1.53 -21.27 29.12
N ALA A 13 1.15 -21.98 28.05
CA ALA A 13 1.95 -22.08 26.83
C ALA A 13 1.10 -22.25 25.56
N TRP A 14 0.61 -21.13 25.00
CA TRP A 14 0.19 -21.11 23.60
C TRP A 14 1.40 -20.88 22.68
N ALA A 15 1.70 -21.86 21.84
CA ALA A 15 2.63 -21.70 20.73
C ALA A 15 1.84 -21.36 19.44
N PRO A 16 2.20 -20.31 18.68
CA PRO A 16 1.56 -20.05 17.40
C PRO A 16 1.80 -21.22 16.44
N PRO A 17 0.79 -21.64 15.65
CA PRO A 17 1.03 -22.55 14.55
C PRO A 17 2.05 -21.89 13.59
N LYS A 18 3.04 -22.67 13.14
CA LYS A 18 3.96 -22.19 12.09
C LYS A 18 3.13 -21.88 10.84
N PRO A 19 3.42 -20.79 10.10
CA PRO A 19 2.73 -20.50 8.86
C PRO A 19 2.94 -21.66 7.89
N VAL A 20 1.84 -22.31 7.51
CA VAL A 20 1.83 -23.33 6.46
C VAL A 20 1.84 -22.57 5.13
N PHE A 21 2.99 -22.53 4.48
CA PHE A 21 3.05 -22.19 3.06
C PHE A 21 2.64 -23.45 2.29
N ASP A 22 1.40 -23.50 1.81
CA ASP A 22 0.86 -24.66 1.09
C ASP A 22 1.36 -24.76 -0.38
N GLY A 23 2.09 -23.75 -0.84
CA GLY A 23 2.65 -23.68 -2.19
C GLY A 23 1.63 -23.29 -3.27
N SER A 24 0.35 -23.15 -2.93
CA SER A 24 -0.66 -22.58 -3.81
C SER A 24 -0.51 -21.06 -3.84
N ARG A 25 -0.69 -20.47 -5.03
CA ARG A 25 -0.35 -19.07 -5.30
C ARG A 25 -1.63 -18.27 -5.59
N PRO A 26 -2.05 -17.34 -4.71
CA PRO A 26 -3.18 -16.46 -5.01
C PRO A 26 -2.86 -15.56 -6.22
N VAL A 27 -3.84 -15.38 -7.10
CA VAL A 27 -3.68 -14.67 -8.38
C VAL A 27 -4.26 -13.26 -8.27
N GLY A 28 -3.46 -12.24 -8.56
CA GLY A 28 -3.92 -10.84 -8.61
C GLY A 28 -2.90 -9.80 -8.16
N VAL A 29 -1.80 -10.23 -7.55
CA VAL A 29 -0.56 -9.45 -7.45
C VAL A 29 0.60 -10.37 -7.84
N GLY A 30 1.52 -9.89 -8.69
CA GLY A 30 2.74 -10.63 -9.01
C GLY A 30 3.64 -10.76 -7.77
N PRO A 31 4.50 -11.79 -7.69
CA PRO A 31 5.15 -12.19 -6.44
C PRO A 31 5.96 -11.13 -5.67
N ASN A 32 6.64 -10.12 -6.24
CA ASN A 32 7.09 -9.93 -7.63
C ASN A 32 6.64 -8.57 -8.23
N GLY A 33 5.58 -7.94 -7.71
CA GLY A 33 5.11 -6.62 -8.17
C GLY A 33 4.07 -6.71 -9.31
N PRO A 34 4.06 -5.78 -10.29
CA PRO A 34 3.06 -5.77 -11.35
C PRO A 34 3.14 -7.02 -12.25
N LEU A 35 1.98 -7.48 -12.75
CA LEU A 35 1.88 -8.63 -13.66
C LEU A 35 2.70 -8.41 -14.93
N SER A 36 3.38 -9.46 -15.42
CA SER A 36 4.03 -9.42 -16.74
C SER A 36 3.00 -9.36 -17.88
N LYS A 37 3.42 -8.94 -19.09
CA LYS A 37 2.53 -8.90 -20.26
C LYS A 37 1.90 -10.27 -20.59
N ALA A 38 2.64 -11.35 -20.39
CA ALA A 38 2.14 -12.71 -20.62
C ALA A 38 1.10 -13.13 -19.57
N GLU A 39 1.31 -12.79 -18.29
CA GLU A 39 0.32 -13.02 -17.24
C GLU A 39 -0.95 -12.17 -17.48
N GLN A 40 -0.81 -10.91 -17.94
CA GLN A 40 -1.94 -10.05 -18.28
C GLN A 40 -2.76 -10.60 -19.46
N ALA A 41 -2.11 -11.08 -20.52
CA ALA A 41 -2.77 -11.65 -21.69
C ALA A 41 -3.48 -12.99 -21.41
N ALA A 42 -3.13 -13.66 -20.31
CA ALA A 42 -3.77 -14.91 -19.86
C ALA A 42 -4.93 -14.69 -18.88
N LEU A 43 -5.24 -13.44 -18.51
CA LEU A 43 -6.38 -13.13 -17.65
C LEU A 43 -7.71 -13.33 -18.40
N PRO A 44 -8.77 -13.80 -17.71
CA PRO A 44 -10.09 -13.85 -18.31
C PRO A 44 -10.59 -12.43 -18.64
N GLY A 45 -11.17 -12.27 -19.83
CA GLY A 45 -11.85 -11.04 -20.23
C GLY A 45 -13.23 -10.88 -19.58
N TRP A 46 -13.90 -9.77 -19.91
CA TRP A 46 -15.24 -9.44 -19.40
C TRP A 46 -16.40 -10.28 -19.98
N GLY A 47 -16.10 -11.24 -20.86
CA GLY A 47 -17.09 -12.01 -21.62
C GLY A 47 -17.40 -11.37 -22.98
N GLU A 48 -18.52 -11.76 -23.59
CA GLU A 48 -19.01 -11.14 -24.82
C GLU A 48 -19.54 -9.72 -24.55
N ALA A 49 -19.39 -8.84 -25.55
CA ALA A 49 -19.81 -7.45 -25.50
C ALA A 49 -20.52 -7.06 -26.81
N PRO A 50 -21.45 -6.10 -26.81
CA PRO A 50 -22.21 -5.71 -28.00
C PRO A 50 -21.34 -4.92 -28.99
N ALA A 51 -21.81 -4.84 -30.23
CA ALA A 51 -21.15 -4.06 -31.27
C ALA A 51 -21.18 -2.56 -30.95
N ILE A 52 -20.07 -1.86 -31.23
CA ILE A 52 -19.99 -0.40 -31.21
C ILE A 52 -19.91 0.10 -32.65
N CYS A 53 -20.85 0.96 -33.04
CA CYS A 53 -20.92 1.53 -34.37
C CYS A 53 -20.68 3.04 -34.32
N LEU A 54 -19.65 3.51 -35.03
CA LEU A 54 -19.36 4.93 -35.21
C LEU A 54 -19.91 5.39 -36.56
N VAL A 55 -20.86 6.33 -36.53
CA VAL A 55 -21.53 6.86 -37.72
C VAL A 55 -20.89 8.20 -38.10
N HIS A 56 -20.30 8.25 -39.30
CA HIS A 56 -19.59 9.40 -39.85
C HIS A 56 -18.51 10.02 -38.93
N PRO A 57 -17.63 9.21 -38.27
CA PRO A 57 -16.56 9.75 -37.42
C PRO A 57 -15.62 10.66 -38.23
N GLN A 58 -15.32 11.83 -37.67
CA GLN A 58 -14.63 12.90 -38.39
C GLN A 58 -13.11 12.80 -38.34
N MET A 59 -12.55 12.08 -37.36
CA MET A 59 -11.10 12.04 -37.09
C MET A 59 -10.63 10.62 -36.78
N GLY A 60 -9.58 10.16 -37.46
CA GLY A 60 -8.91 8.88 -37.12
C GLY A 60 -8.43 8.81 -35.66
N GLU A 61 -8.06 9.93 -35.07
CA GLU A 61 -7.68 10.03 -33.64
C GLU A 61 -8.81 9.60 -32.70
N ASN A 62 -10.07 9.96 -32.99
CA ASN A 62 -11.22 9.57 -32.17
C ASN A 62 -11.57 8.09 -32.39
N ILE A 63 -11.35 7.53 -33.58
CA ILE A 63 -11.50 6.09 -33.85
C ILE A 63 -10.45 5.30 -33.05
N GLY A 64 -9.19 5.75 -33.04
CA GLY A 64 -8.12 5.14 -32.24
C GLY A 64 -8.37 5.20 -30.73
N ALA A 65 -8.80 6.37 -30.22
CA ALA A 65 -9.17 6.53 -28.82
C ALA A 65 -10.41 5.70 -28.44
N THR A 66 -11.35 5.52 -29.37
CA THR A 66 -12.50 4.60 -29.22
C THR A 66 -12.03 3.15 -29.11
N ALA A 67 -11.20 2.66 -30.04
CA ALA A 67 -10.67 1.30 -29.98
C ALA A 67 -9.88 1.04 -28.68
N ARG A 68 -9.14 2.03 -28.19
CA ARG A 68 -8.49 1.94 -26.87
C ARG A 68 -9.49 1.81 -25.72
N ALA A 69 -10.58 2.59 -25.75
CA ALA A 69 -11.63 2.48 -24.75
C ALA A 69 -12.33 1.11 -24.81
N MET A 70 -12.66 0.63 -26.02
CA MET A 70 -13.20 -0.70 -26.26
C MET A 70 -12.31 -1.79 -25.66
N ALA A 71 -11.01 -1.75 -25.97
CA ALA A 71 -10.04 -2.72 -25.50
C ALA A 71 -9.90 -2.76 -23.97
N ASN A 72 -9.88 -1.60 -23.30
CA ASN A 72 -9.82 -1.51 -21.84
C ASN A 72 -10.99 -2.24 -21.13
N PHE A 73 -12.13 -2.38 -21.81
CA PHE A 73 -13.36 -2.95 -21.27
C PHE A 73 -13.81 -4.24 -21.99
N GLY A 74 -12.93 -4.86 -22.78
CA GLY A 74 -13.18 -6.18 -23.39
C GLY A 74 -14.06 -6.19 -24.64
N PHE A 75 -14.30 -5.04 -25.28
CA PHE A 75 -15.02 -4.98 -26.55
C PHE A 75 -14.10 -5.28 -27.73
N SER A 76 -14.66 -5.88 -28.79
CA SER A 76 -13.93 -6.24 -30.02
C SER A 76 -14.66 -5.80 -31.29
N GLU A 77 -15.98 -5.93 -31.38
CA GLU A 77 -16.71 -5.60 -32.60
C GLU A 77 -16.89 -4.08 -32.78
N LEU A 78 -16.11 -3.52 -33.70
CA LEU A 78 -16.17 -2.12 -34.15
C LEU A 78 -16.75 -2.06 -35.56
N ILE A 79 -17.72 -1.17 -35.78
CA ILE A 79 -18.29 -0.88 -37.09
C ILE A 79 -18.11 0.61 -37.37
N LEU A 80 -17.64 0.96 -38.57
CA LEU A 80 -17.40 2.33 -39.03
C LEU A 80 -18.29 2.59 -40.25
N VAL A 81 -19.35 3.38 -40.08
CA VAL A 81 -20.20 3.81 -41.20
C VAL A 81 -19.58 5.06 -41.80
N LYS A 82 -19.01 4.90 -43.00
CA LYS A 82 -18.48 5.96 -43.85
C LYS A 82 -17.63 6.98 -43.05
N PRO A 83 -16.48 6.53 -42.51
CA PRO A 83 -15.53 7.41 -41.83
C PRO A 83 -15.05 8.51 -42.79
N ARG A 84 -14.83 9.72 -42.26
CA ARG A 84 -14.44 10.87 -43.09
C ARG A 84 -12.99 10.74 -43.61
N ASP A 85 -12.10 10.29 -42.75
CA ASP A 85 -10.72 9.99 -43.14
C ASP A 85 -10.67 8.62 -43.83
N VAL A 86 -9.81 8.47 -44.83
CA VAL A 86 -9.58 7.20 -45.52
C VAL A 86 -9.13 6.11 -44.54
N TRP A 87 -9.72 4.92 -44.67
CA TRP A 87 -9.38 3.74 -43.88
C TRP A 87 -8.49 2.77 -44.68
N PRO A 88 -7.49 2.11 -44.06
CA PRO A 88 -7.02 2.27 -42.68
C PRO A 88 -6.28 3.60 -42.45
N ASN A 89 -6.44 4.18 -41.26
CA ASN A 89 -5.85 5.47 -40.90
C ASN A 89 -4.73 5.31 -39.85
N PRO A 90 -3.44 5.60 -40.17
CA PRO A 90 -2.33 5.45 -39.23
C PRO A 90 -2.48 6.20 -37.89
N LYS A 91 -3.25 7.29 -37.86
CA LYS A 91 -3.57 8.03 -36.64
C LYS A 91 -4.40 7.21 -35.66
N ALA A 92 -5.29 6.34 -36.16
CA ALA A 92 -6.11 5.48 -35.31
C ALA A 92 -5.24 4.47 -34.54
N TRP A 93 -4.31 3.79 -35.22
CA TRP A 93 -3.34 2.89 -34.59
C TRP A 93 -2.44 3.63 -33.58
N ALA A 94 -1.96 4.82 -33.94
CA ALA A 94 -1.15 5.64 -33.03
C ALA A 94 -1.88 6.02 -31.73
N LEU A 95 -3.17 6.38 -31.81
CA LEU A 95 -3.99 6.71 -30.65
C LEU A 95 -4.46 5.48 -29.86
N ALA A 96 -4.63 4.33 -30.53
CA ALA A 96 -5.01 3.08 -29.89
C ALA A 96 -3.93 2.54 -28.95
N SER A 97 -2.65 2.82 -29.22
CA SER A 97 -1.54 2.56 -28.28
C SER A 97 -1.41 1.07 -27.88
N GLY A 98 -1.51 0.17 -28.87
CA GLY A 98 -1.46 -1.29 -28.68
C GLY A 98 -2.82 -1.97 -28.48
N ALA A 99 -3.91 -1.21 -28.39
CA ALA A 99 -5.29 -1.71 -28.48
C ALA A 99 -5.69 -1.98 -29.95
N GLU A 100 -4.98 -2.91 -30.60
CA GLU A 100 -5.07 -3.10 -32.05
C GLU A 100 -6.28 -3.94 -32.46
N TRP A 101 -6.69 -4.93 -31.66
CA TRP A 101 -7.75 -5.88 -32.04
C TRP A 101 -9.08 -5.24 -32.49
N PRO A 102 -9.61 -4.16 -31.88
CA PRO A 102 -10.87 -3.57 -32.36
C PRO A 102 -10.70 -2.82 -33.68
N LEU A 103 -9.48 -2.36 -34.01
CA LEU A 103 -9.16 -1.76 -35.32
C LEU A 103 -8.96 -2.86 -36.38
N GLU A 104 -8.38 -3.99 -36.01
CA GLU A 104 -8.16 -5.14 -36.88
C GLU A 104 -9.47 -5.84 -37.27
N SER A 105 -10.43 -5.93 -36.34
CA SER A 105 -11.79 -6.42 -36.60
C SER A 105 -12.78 -5.32 -37.01
N ALA A 106 -12.31 -4.11 -37.35
CA ALA A 106 -13.18 -3.01 -37.73
C ALA A 106 -13.84 -3.25 -39.10
N GLN A 107 -15.16 -3.38 -39.11
CA GLN A 107 -15.95 -3.44 -40.34
C GLN A 107 -16.19 -2.02 -40.85
N VAL A 108 -15.84 -1.74 -42.10
CA VAL A 108 -16.08 -0.43 -42.73
C VAL A 108 -17.11 -0.58 -43.84
N VAL A 109 -18.19 0.18 -43.74
CA VAL A 109 -19.37 0.11 -44.61
C VAL A 109 -19.78 1.51 -45.07
N GLU A 110 -20.48 1.63 -46.19
CA GLU A 110 -20.85 2.94 -46.75
C GLU A 110 -22.16 3.48 -46.18
N THR A 111 -23.03 2.58 -45.70
CA THR A 111 -24.38 2.90 -45.22
C THR A 111 -24.63 2.36 -43.82
N ALA A 112 -25.59 2.96 -43.10
CA ALA A 112 -25.97 2.48 -41.78
C ALA A 112 -26.86 1.22 -41.88
N GLU A 113 -27.58 1.07 -42.98
CA GLU A 113 -28.34 -0.10 -43.38
C GLU A 113 -27.42 -1.34 -43.48
N GLU A 114 -26.23 -1.20 -44.09
CA GLU A 114 -25.20 -2.26 -44.10
C GLU A 114 -24.73 -2.60 -42.67
N ALA A 115 -24.43 -1.60 -41.83
CA ALA A 115 -24.00 -1.81 -40.44
C ALA A 115 -25.05 -2.51 -39.56
N LEU A 116 -26.33 -2.31 -39.86
CA LEU A 116 -27.46 -2.79 -39.08
C LEU A 116 -28.11 -4.06 -39.64
N ALA A 117 -27.71 -4.53 -40.83
CA ALA A 117 -28.34 -5.66 -41.54
C ALA A 117 -28.44 -6.96 -40.71
N GLU A 118 -27.49 -7.22 -39.80
CA GLU A 118 -27.51 -8.36 -38.88
C GLU A 118 -27.86 -8.00 -37.43
N LYS A 119 -28.14 -6.74 -37.10
CA LYS A 119 -28.32 -6.28 -35.72
C LYS A 119 -29.80 -6.24 -35.38
N THR A 120 -30.21 -6.99 -34.35
CA THR A 120 -31.63 -7.16 -33.99
C THR A 120 -32.10 -6.22 -32.87
N PHE A 121 -31.17 -5.52 -32.21
CA PHE A 121 -31.46 -4.59 -31.12
C PHE A 121 -30.54 -3.38 -31.20
N VAL A 122 -31.09 -2.21 -31.52
CA VAL A 122 -30.35 -1.01 -31.89
C VAL A 122 -30.55 0.09 -30.87
N ILE A 123 -29.46 0.55 -30.24
CA ILE A 123 -29.48 1.70 -29.34
C ILE A 123 -28.84 2.91 -30.02
N ALA A 124 -29.52 4.07 -29.99
CA ALA A 124 -28.98 5.34 -30.48
C ALA A 124 -28.60 6.27 -29.33
N THR A 125 -27.39 6.82 -29.35
CA THR A 125 -26.94 7.82 -28.36
C THR A 125 -27.32 9.26 -28.77
N THR A 126 -27.72 10.09 -27.81
CA THR A 126 -28.05 11.51 -28.04
C THR A 126 -27.65 12.41 -26.87
N GLY A 127 -27.09 13.58 -27.18
CA GLY A 127 -26.79 14.63 -26.19
C GLY A 127 -27.98 15.52 -25.84
N THR A 128 -29.02 15.56 -26.69
CA THR A 128 -30.23 16.35 -26.45
C THR A 128 -31.46 15.59 -26.95
N PRO A 129 -32.42 15.23 -26.09
CA PRO A 129 -33.67 14.67 -26.55
C PRO A 129 -34.48 15.73 -27.31
N ARG A 130 -34.75 15.45 -28.59
CA ARG A 130 -35.81 16.13 -29.36
C ARG A 130 -37.15 15.53 -28.94
N GLN A 131 -38.27 16.20 -29.25
CA GLN A 131 -39.61 15.65 -29.06
C GLN A 131 -39.77 14.38 -29.91
N LEU A 132 -39.67 13.23 -29.24
CA LEU A 132 -39.76 11.89 -29.80
C LEU A 132 -40.49 11.02 -28.78
N ASP A 133 -41.49 10.28 -29.22
CA ASP A 133 -42.30 9.39 -28.38
C ASP A 133 -41.58 8.06 -28.06
N LYS A 134 -40.29 8.14 -27.71
CA LYS A 134 -39.41 6.99 -27.46
C LYS A 134 -38.87 6.99 -26.02
N PRO A 135 -38.65 5.81 -25.41
CA PRO A 135 -37.95 5.72 -24.13
C PRO A 135 -36.53 6.30 -24.23
N LEU A 136 -36.29 7.36 -23.45
CA LEU A 136 -34.97 7.95 -23.23
C LEU A 136 -34.44 7.45 -21.89
N ILE A 137 -33.36 6.68 -21.91
CA ILE A 137 -32.81 6.00 -20.73
C ILE A 137 -31.34 6.36 -20.50
N GLY A 138 -30.86 6.12 -19.28
CA GLY A 138 -29.45 6.26 -18.92
C GLY A 138 -28.61 5.04 -19.34
N PRO A 139 -27.27 5.18 -19.43
CA PRO A 139 -26.39 4.11 -19.89
C PRO A 139 -26.52 2.81 -19.08
N ARG A 140 -26.72 2.91 -17.76
CA ARG A 140 -26.90 1.76 -16.87
C ARG A 140 -28.10 0.90 -17.23
N GLU A 141 -29.23 1.52 -17.55
CA GLU A 141 -30.43 0.77 -17.98
C GLU A 141 -30.19 0.16 -19.36
N ALA A 142 -29.58 0.91 -20.28
CA ALA A 142 -29.25 0.41 -21.62
C ALA A 142 -28.35 -0.84 -21.58
N VAL A 143 -27.33 -0.85 -20.73
CA VAL A 143 -26.49 -2.03 -20.47
C VAL A 143 -27.32 -3.21 -19.99
N ALA A 144 -28.27 -3.00 -19.06
CA ALA A 144 -29.16 -4.06 -18.59
C ALA A 144 -30.05 -4.62 -19.73
N ARG A 145 -30.66 -3.74 -20.55
CA ARG A 145 -31.49 -4.16 -21.70
C ARG A 145 -30.69 -4.91 -22.77
N MET A 146 -29.51 -4.40 -23.15
CA MET A 146 -28.65 -5.06 -24.14
C MET A 146 -28.20 -6.45 -23.68
N ARG A 147 -28.01 -6.67 -22.38
CA ARG A 147 -27.69 -8.00 -21.83
C ARG A 147 -28.86 -8.95 -21.80
N GLU A 148 -30.05 -8.43 -21.52
CA GLU A 148 -31.29 -9.20 -21.64
C GLU A 148 -31.47 -9.68 -23.09
N ALA A 149 -31.27 -8.79 -24.06
CA ALA A 149 -31.25 -9.11 -25.49
C ALA A 149 -30.19 -10.17 -25.84
N MET A 150 -28.92 -10.01 -25.42
CA MET A 150 -27.87 -11.02 -25.68
C MET A 150 -28.22 -12.39 -25.09
N ARG A 151 -28.80 -12.46 -23.88
CA ARG A 151 -29.29 -13.72 -23.28
C ARG A 151 -30.46 -14.33 -24.05
N ALA A 152 -31.26 -13.53 -24.74
CA ALA A 152 -32.31 -13.97 -25.65
C ALA A 152 -31.78 -14.41 -27.04
N GLY A 153 -30.48 -14.30 -27.30
CA GLY A 153 -29.84 -14.64 -28.58
C GLY A 153 -29.87 -13.51 -29.62
N GLU A 154 -30.20 -12.29 -29.21
CA GLU A 154 -30.19 -11.11 -30.06
C GLU A 154 -28.77 -10.60 -30.32
N LYS A 155 -28.61 -9.82 -31.39
CA LYS A 155 -27.35 -9.17 -31.80
C LYS A 155 -27.41 -7.66 -31.56
N PRO A 156 -27.19 -7.18 -30.32
CA PRO A 156 -27.29 -5.76 -30.02
C PRO A 156 -26.11 -4.92 -30.51
N VAL A 157 -26.40 -3.68 -30.87
CA VAL A 157 -25.44 -2.65 -31.29
C VAL A 157 -25.78 -1.31 -30.64
N ILE A 158 -24.76 -0.52 -30.33
CA ILE A 158 -24.91 0.87 -29.91
C ILE A 158 -24.28 1.82 -30.94
N LEU A 159 -25.06 2.81 -31.36
CA LEU A 159 -24.70 3.82 -32.34
C LEU A 159 -24.18 5.09 -31.65
N PHE A 160 -23.03 5.57 -32.11
CA PHE A 160 -22.45 6.86 -31.76
C PHE A 160 -22.28 7.70 -33.02
N GLY A 161 -22.82 8.91 -33.03
CA GLY A 161 -22.80 9.79 -34.19
C GLY A 161 -21.56 10.68 -34.28
N SER A 162 -21.51 11.50 -35.33
CA SER A 162 -20.36 12.36 -35.59
C SER A 162 -20.18 13.43 -34.50
N GLU A 163 -18.93 13.84 -34.28
CA GLU A 163 -18.52 14.88 -33.33
C GLU A 163 -19.18 16.25 -33.60
N ARG A 164 -19.71 16.46 -34.81
CA ARG A 164 -20.28 17.74 -35.26
C ARG A 164 -21.81 17.76 -35.29
N SER A 165 -22.44 16.64 -35.63
CA SER A 165 -23.89 16.56 -35.89
C SER A 165 -24.64 15.57 -35.01
N GLY A 166 -23.94 14.68 -34.30
CA GLY A 166 -24.56 13.51 -33.69
C GLY A 166 -25.00 12.49 -34.74
N LEU A 167 -25.99 11.67 -34.38
CA LEU A 167 -26.61 10.70 -35.29
C LEU A 167 -27.63 11.37 -36.21
N ASP A 168 -27.77 10.82 -37.41
CA ASP A 168 -28.83 11.21 -38.33
C ASP A 168 -30.22 10.89 -37.77
N ASN A 169 -31.18 11.74 -38.10
CA ASN A 169 -32.51 11.70 -37.50
C ASN A 169 -33.22 10.36 -37.79
N ASP A 170 -32.97 9.77 -38.95
CA ASP A 170 -33.60 8.51 -39.37
C ASP A 170 -33.05 7.32 -38.57
N LEU A 171 -31.79 7.36 -38.12
CA LEU A 171 -31.23 6.35 -37.20
C LEU A 171 -31.79 6.48 -35.79
N ILE A 172 -32.03 7.71 -35.33
CA ILE A 172 -32.72 7.98 -34.06
C ILE A 172 -34.18 7.48 -34.14
N ILE A 173 -34.84 7.62 -35.29
CA ILE A 173 -36.19 7.08 -35.55
C ILE A 173 -36.18 5.56 -35.77
N GLY A 174 -35.08 4.97 -36.25
CA GLY A 174 -34.94 3.51 -36.43
C GLY A 174 -34.60 2.73 -35.16
N ALA A 175 -33.89 3.32 -34.20
CA ALA A 175 -33.40 2.62 -33.00
C ALA A 175 -34.51 2.20 -32.00
N ASP A 176 -34.36 1.04 -31.35
CA ASP A 176 -35.29 0.55 -30.33
C ASP A 176 -35.31 1.43 -29.07
N LEU A 177 -34.14 1.92 -28.64
CA LEU A 177 -33.96 2.74 -27.44
C LEU A 177 -33.04 3.94 -27.69
N LEU A 178 -33.33 5.04 -26.98
CA LEU A 178 -32.48 6.23 -26.97
C LEU A 178 -31.70 6.31 -25.66
N VAL A 179 -30.40 6.51 -25.74
CA VAL A 179 -29.52 6.70 -24.58
C VAL A 179 -29.01 8.12 -24.51
N THR A 180 -29.10 8.73 -23.33
CA THR A 180 -28.40 9.98 -23.02
C THR A 180 -27.51 9.81 -21.80
N PHE A 181 -26.32 10.39 -21.85
CA PHE A 181 -25.37 10.35 -20.73
C PHE A 181 -25.76 11.41 -19.68
N PRO A 182 -25.57 11.15 -18.38
CA PRO A 182 -25.91 12.08 -17.31
C PRO A 182 -24.86 13.22 -17.19
N VAL A 183 -24.76 14.02 -18.25
CA VAL A 183 -23.86 15.18 -18.35
C VAL A 183 -24.51 16.44 -17.78
N ASP A 184 -23.68 17.44 -17.44
CA ASP A 184 -24.19 18.74 -17.02
C ASP A 184 -24.90 19.43 -18.20
N GLY A 185 -26.17 19.82 -18.01
CA GLY A 185 -26.98 20.46 -19.04
C GLY A 185 -26.42 21.80 -19.57
N ARG A 186 -25.44 22.40 -18.88
CA ARG A 186 -24.71 23.59 -19.34
C ARG A 186 -23.64 23.27 -20.39
N PHE A 187 -23.21 22.00 -20.48
CA PHE A 187 -22.24 21.53 -21.46
C PHE A 187 -22.52 20.07 -21.87
N PRO A 188 -23.65 19.80 -22.57
CA PRO A 188 -24.15 18.43 -22.78
C PRO A 188 -23.47 17.68 -23.93
N SER A 189 -22.23 18.04 -24.29
CA SER A 189 -21.49 17.47 -25.41
C SER A 189 -20.23 16.76 -24.93
N LEU A 190 -20.18 15.43 -25.10
CA LEU A 190 -18.99 14.62 -24.89
C LEU A 190 -18.23 14.44 -26.21
N ASN A 191 -16.91 14.34 -26.13
CA ASN A 191 -16.12 13.83 -27.26
C ASN A 191 -16.54 12.37 -27.56
N LEU A 192 -16.47 11.97 -28.84
CA LEU A 192 -16.89 10.64 -29.30
C LEU A 192 -16.20 9.48 -28.56
N ALA A 193 -14.89 9.53 -28.36
CA ALA A 193 -14.19 8.49 -27.61
C ALA A 193 -14.51 8.52 -26.11
N GLN A 194 -14.88 9.69 -25.56
CA GLN A 194 -15.31 9.81 -24.16
C GLN A 194 -16.71 9.22 -23.93
N SER A 195 -17.67 9.46 -24.82
CA SER A 195 -19.02 8.85 -24.70
C SER A 195 -18.96 7.34 -24.87
N VAL A 196 -18.14 6.83 -25.80
CA VAL A 196 -17.86 5.39 -25.90
C VAL A 196 -17.21 4.87 -24.62
N ALA A 197 -16.17 5.53 -24.08
CA ALA A 197 -15.52 5.10 -22.85
C ALA A 197 -16.49 5.06 -21.64
N CYS A 198 -17.40 6.03 -21.51
CA CYS A 198 -18.44 6.02 -20.49
C CYS A 198 -19.39 4.83 -20.64
N PHE A 199 -19.81 4.50 -21.87
CA PHE A 199 -20.65 3.34 -22.11
C PHE A 199 -19.93 2.02 -21.83
N CYS A 200 -18.71 1.85 -22.33
CA CYS A 200 -17.90 0.66 -22.10
C CYS A 200 -17.59 0.45 -20.60
N TYR A 201 -17.40 1.53 -19.84
CA TYR A 201 -17.28 1.47 -18.38
C TYR A 201 -18.56 0.99 -17.69
N GLU A 202 -19.74 1.52 -18.05
CA GLU A 202 -21.02 1.03 -17.49
C GLU A 202 -21.30 -0.42 -17.93
N TRP A 203 -20.84 -0.83 -19.12
CA TRP A 203 -20.89 -2.24 -19.53
C TRP A 203 -20.03 -3.14 -18.65
N ALA A 204 -18.77 -2.77 -18.39
CA ALA A 204 -17.88 -3.55 -17.54
C ALA A 204 -18.33 -3.55 -16.07
N SER A 205 -18.68 -2.39 -15.50
CA SER A 205 -19.12 -2.26 -14.10
C SER A 205 -20.52 -2.83 -13.83
N GLY A 206 -21.35 -2.98 -14.87
CA GLY A 206 -22.60 -3.73 -14.77
C GLY A 206 -22.42 -5.24 -14.77
N SER A 207 -21.23 -5.79 -15.09
CA SER A 207 -20.96 -7.24 -15.03
C SER A 207 -21.05 -7.76 -13.59
N GLU A 208 -21.07 -9.08 -13.40
CA GLU A 208 -21.15 -9.67 -12.05
C GLU A 208 -19.94 -9.30 -11.16
N ALA A 209 -18.91 -8.65 -11.69
CA ALA A 209 -17.90 -7.96 -10.90
C ALA A 209 -18.40 -6.60 -10.38
N SER A 210 -19.02 -6.62 -9.20
CA SER A 210 -19.01 -5.44 -8.30
C SER A 210 -17.64 -5.24 -7.63
N GLY A 211 -16.54 -5.56 -8.33
CA GLY A 211 -15.23 -5.82 -7.76
C GLY A 211 -14.08 -5.57 -8.75
N PRO A 212 -12.84 -5.98 -8.41
CA PRO A 212 -11.68 -5.82 -9.28
C PRO A 212 -11.83 -6.64 -10.59
N PRO A 213 -11.01 -6.35 -11.62
CA PRO A 213 -11.09 -7.07 -12.90
C PRO A 213 -10.92 -8.58 -12.74
N PRO A 214 -11.48 -9.42 -13.64
CA PRO A 214 -11.42 -10.87 -13.51
C PRO A 214 -9.97 -11.38 -13.38
N GLY A 215 -9.73 -12.26 -12.41
CA GLY A 215 -8.39 -12.76 -12.07
C GLY A 215 -7.52 -11.82 -11.21
N TRP A 216 -7.98 -10.60 -10.89
CA TRP A 216 -7.30 -9.72 -9.93
C TRP A 216 -7.87 -9.90 -8.52
N THR A 217 -7.34 -10.88 -7.77
CA THR A 217 -7.70 -11.07 -6.36
C THR A 217 -6.54 -10.73 -5.42
N ILE A 218 -6.84 -10.05 -4.32
CA ILE A 218 -5.96 -9.98 -3.16
C ILE A 218 -6.56 -10.92 -2.12
N GLU A 219 -5.77 -11.84 -1.58
CA GLU A 219 -6.21 -12.73 -0.51
C GLU A 219 -6.51 -11.91 0.76
N GLU A 220 -7.80 -11.73 1.07
CA GLU A 220 -8.22 -11.16 2.36
C GLU A 220 -7.91 -12.15 3.48
N LYS A 221 -6.85 -11.88 4.23
CA LYS A 221 -6.48 -12.70 5.39
C LYS A 221 -7.55 -12.58 6.47
N PRO A 222 -8.04 -13.70 7.04
CA PRO A 222 -9.14 -13.66 7.99
C PRO A 222 -8.76 -12.89 9.26
N THR A 223 -9.71 -12.11 9.76
CA THR A 223 -9.65 -11.52 11.12
C THR A 223 -9.36 -12.63 12.14
N ALA A 224 -8.48 -12.33 13.11
CA ALA A 224 -8.11 -13.27 14.16
C ALA A 224 -9.34 -13.76 14.97
N PRO A 225 -9.35 -15.02 15.44
CA PRO A 225 -10.38 -15.51 16.35
C PRO A 225 -10.50 -14.63 17.59
N ARG A 226 -11.73 -14.39 18.05
CA ARG A 226 -12.01 -13.53 19.22
C ARG A 226 -11.16 -13.89 20.44
N ALA A 227 -10.99 -15.17 20.74
CA ALA A 227 -10.16 -15.65 21.85
C ALA A 227 -8.68 -15.21 21.77
N ALA A 228 -8.09 -15.11 20.57
CA ALA A 228 -6.72 -14.63 20.40
C ALA A 228 -6.61 -13.12 20.63
N PHE A 229 -7.65 -12.36 20.25
CA PHE A 229 -7.79 -10.94 20.58
C PHE A 229 -7.97 -10.73 22.08
N GLU A 230 -8.89 -11.45 22.74
CA GLU A 230 -9.11 -11.33 24.20
C GLU A 230 -7.82 -11.62 24.96
N SER A 231 -7.17 -12.76 24.68
CA SER A 231 -5.88 -13.10 25.27
C SER A 231 -4.78 -12.07 24.99
N PHE A 232 -4.78 -11.40 23.83
CA PHE A 232 -3.86 -10.29 23.59
C PHE A 232 -4.18 -9.07 24.47
N PHE A 233 -5.46 -8.72 24.53
CA PHE A 233 -5.92 -7.49 25.16
C PHE A 233 -5.83 -7.58 26.70
N GLU A 234 -6.13 -8.74 27.29
CA GLU A 234 -5.95 -9.01 28.72
C GLU A 234 -4.49 -8.83 29.17
N HIS A 235 -3.53 -9.45 28.46
CA HIS A 235 -2.10 -9.26 28.75
C HIS A 235 -1.67 -7.80 28.60
N TRP A 236 -2.15 -7.09 27.56
CA TRP A 236 -1.79 -5.69 27.36
C TRP A 236 -2.35 -4.77 28.46
N VAL A 237 -3.56 -5.02 28.95
CA VAL A 237 -4.12 -4.29 30.10
C VAL A 237 -3.29 -4.58 31.37
N ALA A 238 -2.86 -5.82 31.58
CA ALA A 238 -1.97 -6.16 32.71
C ALA A 238 -0.60 -5.45 32.62
N ASP A 239 0.05 -5.43 31.45
CA ASP A 239 1.31 -4.69 31.22
C ASP A 239 1.13 -3.17 31.49
N LEU A 240 -0.04 -2.60 31.17
CA LEU A 240 -0.37 -1.20 31.43
C LEU A 240 -0.68 -0.91 32.91
N ASP A 241 -1.21 -1.89 33.65
CA ASP A 241 -1.37 -1.81 35.11
C ASP A 241 0.00 -1.75 35.83
N GLU A 242 0.95 -2.62 35.45
CA GLU A 242 2.30 -2.63 36.03
C GLU A 242 3.02 -1.28 35.85
N THR A 243 2.79 -0.61 34.72
CA THR A 243 3.37 0.71 34.41
C THR A 243 2.60 1.89 35.04
N ARG A 244 1.53 1.63 35.80
CA ARG A 244 0.65 2.63 36.43
C ARG A 244 -0.03 3.58 35.43
N PHE A 245 -0.26 3.12 34.19
CA PHE A 245 -0.90 3.91 33.14
C PHE A 245 -2.34 4.35 33.51
N PHE A 246 -3.06 3.50 34.25
CA PHE A 246 -4.47 3.74 34.63
C PHE A 246 -4.65 4.57 35.91
N TRP A 247 -3.70 5.46 36.25
CA TRP A 247 -3.84 6.32 37.42
C TRP A 247 -4.49 7.68 37.08
N PRO A 248 -5.47 8.18 37.86
CA PRO A 248 -6.14 7.53 38.98
C PRO A 248 -7.12 6.44 38.51
N GLU A 249 -7.33 5.45 39.38
CA GLU A 249 -7.90 4.14 39.06
C GLU A 249 -9.41 4.16 38.76
N ASP A 250 -10.11 5.23 39.14
CA ASP A 250 -11.52 5.49 38.81
C ASP A 250 -11.76 5.59 37.29
N ARG A 251 -10.76 6.03 36.52
CA ARG A 251 -10.84 6.16 35.05
C ARG A 251 -10.47 4.89 34.30
N LYS A 252 -9.96 3.86 34.98
CA LYS A 252 -9.47 2.61 34.38
C LYS A 252 -10.51 1.93 33.49
N GLY A 253 -11.75 1.79 33.97
CA GLY A 253 -12.84 1.14 33.23
C GLY A 253 -13.07 1.79 31.86
N THR A 254 -13.36 3.09 31.84
CA THR A 254 -13.61 3.86 30.61
C THR A 254 -12.41 3.85 29.65
N MET A 255 -11.18 3.89 30.18
CA MET A 255 -9.96 3.80 29.37
C MET A 255 -9.82 2.42 28.70
N VAL A 256 -10.02 1.34 29.46
CA VAL A 256 -9.97 -0.05 28.97
C VAL A 256 -11.08 -0.28 27.93
N GLU A 257 -12.31 0.16 28.17
CA GLU A 257 -13.41 0.07 27.20
C GLU A 257 -13.11 0.85 25.90
N THR A 258 -12.57 2.06 26.01
CA THR A 258 -12.21 2.89 24.86
C THR A 258 -11.12 2.21 24.01
N MET A 259 -10.07 1.68 24.64
CA MET A 259 -9.01 0.93 23.94
C MET A 259 -9.55 -0.36 23.33
N ARG A 260 -10.40 -1.11 24.05
CA ARG A 260 -11.06 -2.32 23.55
C ARG A 260 -11.86 -2.02 22.28
N ASN A 261 -12.71 -0.99 22.32
CA ASN A 261 -13.50 -0.56 21.17
C ASN A 261 -12.63 -0.11 19.99
N ALA A 262 -11.50 0.58 20.24
CA ALA A 262 -10.56 0.94 19.20
C ALA A 262 -9.95 -0.28 18.50
N PHE A 263 -9.47 -1.27 19.26
CA PHE A 263 -8.84 -2.47 18.68
C PHE A 263 -9.83 -3.43 18.03
N VAL A 264 -11.06 -3.57 18.57
CA VAL A 264 -12.09 -4.43 17.96
C VAL A 264 -12.52 -3.90 16.58
N ARG A 265 -12.55 -2.58 16.38
CA ARG A 265 -12.79 -1.98 15.05
C ARG A 265 -11.65 -2.25 14.05
N GLY A 266 -10.43 -2.50 14.53
CA GLY A 266 -9.26 -2.73 13.68
C GLY A 266 -9.25 -4.06 12.91
N ARG A 267 -10.08 -5.04 13.29
CA ARG A 267 -10.26 -6.34 12.60
C ARG A 267 -8.96 -7.13 12.28
N PHE A 268 -7.92 -6.93 13.08
CA PHE A 268 -6.58 -7.48 12.89
C PHE A 268 -6.54 -9.00 12.65
N THR A 269 -5.61 -9.42 11.78
CA THR A 269 -5.22 -10.81 11.54
C THR A 269 -4.38 -11.37 12.69
N MET A 270 -4.20 -12.70 12.72
CA MET A 270 -3.35 -13.37 13.72
C MET A 270 -1.90 -12.88 13.72
N ASN A 271 -1.36 -12.53 12.56
CA ASN A 271 0.02 -12.05 12.44
C ASN A 271 0.16 -10.64 13.00
N GLU A 272 -0.81 -9.75 12.77
CA GLU A 272 -0.81 -8.39 13.32
C GLU A 272 -0.97 -8.41 14.83
N ILE A 273 -1.89 -9.20 15.38
CA ILE A 273 -2.00 -9.38 16.84
C ILE A 273 -0.68 -9.89 17.44
N SER A 274 -0.03 -10.87 16.79
CA SER A 274 1.25 -11.42 17.25
C SER A 274 2.38 -10.38 17.18
N LEU A 275 2.42 -9.56 16.13
CA LEU A 275 3.38 -8.47 15.96
C LEU A 275 3.20 -7.37 17.01
N ILE A 276 1.97 -6.91 17.22
CA ILE A 276 1.64 -5.88 18.22
C ILE A 276 1.99 -6.38 19.63
N ARG A 277 1.60 -7.62 19.97
CA ARG A 277 1.97 -8.27 21.25
C ARG A 277 3.49 -8.35 21.43
N GLY A 278 4.23 -8.70 20.37
CA GLY A 278 5.69 -8.75 20.39
C GLY A 278 6.35 -7.38 20.59
N ALA A 279 5.83 -6.34 19.94
CA ALA A 279 6.31 -4.97 20.06
C ALA A 279 6.09 -4.42 21.48
N LEU A 280 4.88 -4.58 22.03
CA LEU A 280 4.54 -4.15 23.40
C LEU A 280 5.41 -4.86 24.43
N ARG A 281 5.58 -6.19 24.33
CA ARG A 281 6.48 -6.95 25.20
C ARG A 281 7.95 -6.52 25.10
N SER A 282 8.38 -5.98 23.95
CA SER A 282 9.72 -5.41 23.81
C SER A 282 9.88 -4.08 24.56
N LEU A 283 8.82 -3.26 24.63
CA LEU A 283 8.81 -2.01 25.41
C LEU A 283 8.80 -2.30 26.91
N ALA A 284 7.97 -3.25 27.35
CA ALA A 284 7.76 -3.69 28.74
C ALA A 284 8.94 -4.47 29.36
N GLY A 285 10.19 -4.22 28.95
CA GLY A 285 11.36 -4.90 29.56
C GLY A 285 11.51 -6.36 29.16
N GLY A 286 11.17 -6.72 27.92
CA GLY A 286 11.38 -8.06 27.36
C GLY A 286 12.85 -8.53 27.41
N PRO A 287 13.13 -9.82 27.15
CA PRO A 287 14.47 -10.42 27.37
C PRO A 287 15.63 -9.67 26.71
N ARG A 288 15.42 -9.04 25.56
CA ARG A 288 16.44 -8.22 24.87
C ARG A 288 16.77 -6.92 25.60
N ARG A 289 15.79 -6.26 26.23
CA ARG A 289 16.03 -5.05 27.02
C ARG A 289 16.78 -5.39 28.32
N ARG A 290 16.36 -6.46 29.02
CA ARG A 290 17.09 -7.00 30.17
C ARG A 290 18.50 -7.50 29.82
N ALA A 291 18.70 -8.08 28.64
CA ALA A 291 20.03 -8.45 28.15
C ALA A 291 20.91 -7.22 27.93
N LEU A 292 20.40 -6.15 27.29
CA LEU A 292 21.12 -4.88 27.13
C LEU A 292 21.48 -4.23 28.47
N GLU A 293 20.56 -4.24 29.44
CA GLU A 293 20.79 -3.73 30.80
C GLU A 293 21.83 -4.58 31.56
N THR A 294 21.82 -5.91 31.38
CA THR A 294 22.80 -6.85 31.94
C THR A 294 24.18 -6.69 31.30
N ASP A 295 24.26 -6.59 29.97
CA ASP A 295 25.51 -6.38 29.24
C ASP A 295 26.12 -5.03 29.63
N ALA A 296 25.32 -3.97 29.78
CA ALA A 296 25.80 -2.67 30.27
C ALA A 296 26.39 -2.78 31.69
N ALA A 297 25.71 -3.46 32.61
CA ALA A 297 26.22 -3.70 33.97
C ALA A 297 27.50 -4.56 33.99
N VAL A 298 27.58 -5.61 33.16
CA VAL A 298 28.76 -6.47 33.04
C VAL A 298 29.96 -5.74 32.44
N GLN A 299 29.76 -4.92 31.41
CA GLN A 299 30.86 -4.13 30.83
C GLN A 299 31.32 -3.01 31.77
N ARG A 300 30.39 -2.36 32.48
CA ARG A 300 30.73 -1.40 33.56
C ARG A 300 31.56 -2.08 34.65
N ALA A 301 31.13 -3.24 35.16
CA ALA A 301 31.88 -3.98 36.17
C ALA A 301 33.27 -4.44 35.67
N LYS A 302 33.41 -4.80 34.38
CA LYS A 302 34.71 -5.09 33.76
C LYS A 302 35.61 -3.85 33.71
N LEU A 303 35.08 -2.69 33.37
CA LEU A 303 35.84 -1.43 33.30
C LEU A 303 36.29 -0.98 34.72
N GLU A 304 35.38 -1.01 35.68
CA GLU A 304 35.66 -0.71 37.10
C GLU A 304 36.71 -1.68 37.69
N ALA A 305 36.61 -2.98 37.38
CA ALA A 305 37.61 -3.97 37.78
C ALA A 305 38.96 -3.78 37.06
N TRP A 306 38.95 -3.40 35.77
CA TRP A 306 40.16 -3.14 34.98
C TRP A 306 40.96 -1.96 35.55
N VAL A 307 40.27 -0.87 35.93
CA VAL A 307 40.84 0.30 36.63
C VAL A 307 41.39 -0.09 37.99
N LYS A 308 40.58 -0.77 38.82
CA LYS A 308 40.95 -1.10 40.21
C LYS A 308 42.11 -2.10 40.33
N ALA A 309 42.37 -2.88 39.28
CA ALA A 309 43.41 -3.91 39.27
C ALA A 309 44.81 -3.42 38.84
N ARG A 310 44.97 -2.16 38.43
CA ARG A 310 46.23 -1.65 37.83
C ARG A 310 46.74 -0.42 38.61
N ARG A 311 48.05 -0.40 38.87
CA ARG A 311 48.73 0.69 39.58
C ARG A 311 49.10 1.84 38.64
N GLU A 312 49.28 3.02 39.21
CA GLU A 312 49.49 4.31 38.53
C GLU A 312 50.79 4.42 37.70
N ASP A 313 51.63 3.38 37.67
CA ASP A 313 53.02 3.40 37.20
C ASP A 313 53.35 2.36 36.09
N ASP A 314 52.38 1.80 35.37
CA ASP A 314 52.59 0.79 34.30
C ASP A 314 52.48 1.39 32.87
N PRO A 315 53.60 1.63 32.15
CA PRO A 315 53.57 2.24 30.82
C PRO A 315 52.91 1.38 29.73
N ALA A 316 52.86 0.05 29.90
CA ALA A 316 52.26 -0.84 28.89
C ALA A 316 50.73 -0.71 28.88
N ALA A 317 50.12 -0.51 30.06
CA ALA A 317 48.69 -0.31 30.20
C ALA A 317 48.22 1.04 29.60
N CYS A 318 49.06 2.08 29.65
CA CYS A 318 48.78 3.37 29.03
C CYS A 318 48.62 3.25 27.50
N LEU A 319 49.43 2.42 26.84
CA LEU A 319 49.42 2.19 25.39
C LEU A 319 48.15 1.47 24.90
N GLU A 320 47.58 0.58 25.72
CA GLU A 320 46.34 -0.12 25.40
C GLU A 320 45.13 0.84 25.41
N LEU A 321 45.06 1.73 26.41
CA LEU A 321 44.06 2.80 26.47
C LEU A 321 44.20 3.80 25.31
N GLN A 322 45.44 4.19 24.96
CA GLN A 322 45.72 5.05 23.79
C GLN A 322 45.17 4.43 22.50
N THR A 323 45.34 3.12 22.32
CA THR A 323 44.91 2.39 21.11
C THR A 323 43.38 2.34 20.96
N GLU A 324 42.62 2.18 22.05
CA GLU A 324 41.15 2.21 21.99
C GLU A 324 40.59 3.63 21.88
N THR A 325 41.19 4.60 22.59
CA THR A 325 40.68 5.99 22.61
C THR A 325 40.97 6.72 21.29
N ALA A 326 42.13 6.47 20.66
CA ALA A 326 42.50 7.05 19.37
C ALA A 326 41.66 6.55 18.18
N LYS A 327 40.87 5.47 18.34
CA LYS A 327 39.89 5.03 17.33
C LYS A 327 38.65 5.93 17.26
N VAL A 328 38.45 6.81 18.24
CA VAL A 328 37.20 7.57 18.45
C VAL A 328 37.40 9.02 18.92
N GLY A 329 38.64 9.53 18.97
CA GLY A 329 38.95 10.90 19.39
C GLY A 329 40.35 11.39 18.98
N LEU A 330 40.61 12.69 19.15
CA LEU A 330 41.89 13.37 18.89
C LEU A 330 42.51 13.85 20.21
N GLY A 331 43.77 13.44 20.48
CA GLY A 331 44.50 13.76 21.71
C GLY A 331 45.92 13.18 21.72
N PRO A 332 46.69 13.30 22.82
CA PRO A 332 48.08 12.85 22.90
C PRO A 332 48.18 11.33 22.79
N VAL A 333 49.17 10.88 22.04
CA VAL A 333 49.34 9.47 21.62
C VAL A 333 50.27 8.69 22.55
N GLN A 334 50.87 9.34 23.55
CA GLN A 334 51.73 8.72 24.56
C GLN A 334 51.48 9.38 25.92
N ALA A 335 51.36 8.56 26.96
CA ALA A 335 51.10 8.97 28.33
C ALA A 335 51.76 8.00 29.33
N ASP A 336 52.19 8.51 30.48
CA ASP A 336 52.96 7.81 31.52
C ASP A 336 52.24 7.69 32.88
N TYR A 337 51.05 8.30 33.01
CA TYR A 337 50.20 8.24 34.20
C TYR A 337 48.71 8.21 33.81
N VAL A 338 47.88 7.46 34.55
CA VAL A 338 46.42 7.36 34.33
C VAL A 338 45.66 7.27 35.67
N ARG A 339 44.61 8.10 35.85
CA ARG A 339 43.65 8.04 36.98
C ARG A 339 42.24 8.36 36.49
N SER A 340 41.20 7.72 37.03
CA SER A 340 39.84 7.88 36.51
C SER A 340 38.75 8.10 37.57
N VAL A 341 37.72 8.87 37.21
CA VAL A 341 36.47 9.07 37.97
C VAL A 341 35.30 8.91 37.00
N PHE A 342 34.24 8.20 37.40
CA PHE A 342 33.07 7.93 36.54
C PHE A 342 31.77 8.31 37.25
N ASP A 343 30.81 8.85 36.49
CA ASP A 343 29.42 9.07 36.92
C ASP A 343 28.44 8.64 35.80
N ALA A 344 27.46 7.80 36.16
CA ALA A 344 26.44 7.22 35.28
C ALA A 344 26.87 6.85 33.85
N ASP A 345 26.78 7.79 32.90
CA ASP A 345 27.03 7.65 31.46
C ASP A 345 28.36 8.30 30.98
N ASP A 346 29.02 9.09 31.84
CA ASP A 346 30.21 9.89 31.52
C ASP A 346 31.41 9.50 32.42
N GLY A 347 32.59 9.40 31.82
CA GLY A 347 33.85 9.10 32.51
C GLY A 347 34.91 10.18 32.29
N VAL A 348 35.69 10.48 33.31
CA VAL A 348 36.89 11.32 33.21
C VAL A 348 38.11 10.45 33.46
N VAL A 349 39.01 10.39 32.48
CA VAL A 349 40.30 9.71 32.60
C VAL A 349 41.41 10.75 32.49
N ILE A 350 42.00 11.08 33.63
CA ILE A 350 43.16 11.97 33.75
C ILE A 350 44.38 11.22 33.25
N VAL A 351 45.15 11.85 32.37
CA VAL A 351 46.40 11.32 31.82
C VAL A 351 47.51 12.35 31.93
N ARG A 352 48.77 11.89 31.90
CA ARG A 352 49.94 12.75 31.74
C ARG A 352 50.68 12.33 30.48
N ASP A 353 50.98 13.26 29.58
CA ASP A 353 51.59 12.95 28.28
C ASP A 353 53.11 12.73 28.36
N SER A 354 53.72 12.29 27.24
CA SER A 354 55.16 12.06 27.14
C SER A 354 56.04 13.32 27.26
N LEU A 355 55.45 14.51 27.38
CA LEU A 355 56.13 15.77 27.69
C LEU A 355 55.94 16.19 29.16
N GLY A 356 55.27 15.35 29.96
CA GLY A 356 54.98 15.57 31.37
C GLY A 356 53.75 16.46 31.64
N GLN A 357 52.96 16.82 30.62
CA GLN A 357 51.78 17.68 30.80
C GLN A 357 50.56 16.86 31.20
N LEU A 358 49.80 17.34 32.19
CA LEU A 358 48.53 16.72 32.60
C LEU A 358 47.39 17.16 31.67
N GLY A 359 46.46 16.24 31.42
CA GLY A 359 45.20 16.52 30.75
C GLY A 359 44.13 15.50 31.15
N ALA A 360 42.93 15.65 30.59
CA ALA A 360 41.82 14.75 30.86
C ALA A 360 41.10 14.35 29.57
N TRP A 361 40.81 13.07 29.45
CA TRP A 361 39.85 12.53 28.49
C TRP A 361 38.47 12.48 29.12
N MET A 362 37.52 13.20 28.53
CA MET A 362 36.09 13.03 28.77
C MET A 362 35.57 11.94 27.83
N VAL A 363 35.11 10.83 28.40
CA VAL A 363 34.72 9.61 27.70
C VAL A 363 33.22 9.40 27.87
N LYS A 364 32.47 9.43 26.76
CA LYS A 364 31.04 9.10 26.75
C LYS A 364 30.83 7.63 26.45
N LEU A 365 30.16 6.92 27.36
CA LEU A 365 29.82 5.52 27.17
C LEU A 365 28.38 5.41 26.65
N ARG A 366 28.19 4.65 25.55
CA ARG A 366 26.85 4.31 25.06
C ARG A 366 26.81 2.85 24.66
N GLN A 367 25.86 2.11 25.20
CA GLN A 367 25.69 0.66 24.95
C GLN A 367 26.98 -0.15 25.22
N GLY A 368 27.72 0.20 26.29
CA GLY A 368 28.92 -0.54 26.72
C GLY A 368 30.16 -0.36 25.84
N ARG A 369 30.23 0.69 25.01
CA ARG A 369 31.42 1.09 24.25
C ARG A 369 31.71 2.59 24.42
N ILE A 370 32.98 2.96 24.28
CA ILE A 370 33.39 4.36 24.11
C ILE A 370 32.80 4.84 22.78
N GLN A 371 31.82 5.74 22.85
CA GLN A 371 31.15 6.27 21.66
C GLN A 371 31.81 7.56 21.17
N ALA A 372 32.35 8.35 22.10
CA ALA A 372 33.12 9.55 21.85
C ALA A 372 34.11 9.78 23.00
N ALA A 373 35.28 10.29 22.67
CA ALA A 373 36.27 10.72 23.65
C ALA A 373 36.85 12.08 23.25
N THR A 374 36.81 13.05 24.16
CA THR A 374 37.33 14.41 23.95
C THR A 374 38.48 14.65 24.92
N TYR A 375 39.64 15.04 24.40
CA TYR A 375 40.79 15.39 25.23
C TYR A 375 40.85 16.89 25.52
N GLN A 376 41.21 17.23 26.76
CA GLN A 376 41.54 18.59 27.18
C GLN A 376 42.88 18.60 27.92
N ALA A 377 43.87 19.32 27.38
CA ALA A 377 45.14 19.59 28.07
C ALA A 377 44.95 20.64 29.18
N PHE A 378 45.62 20.46 30.31
CA PHE A 378 45.68 21.48 31.36
C PHE A 378 46.93 22.34 31.18
N ALA A 379 46.76 23.63 30.93
CA ALA A 379 47.85 24.59 31.01
C ALA A 379 48.27 24.75 32.48
N ALA A 380 49.50 24.37 32.82
CA ALA A 380 50.05 24.54 34.16
C ALA A 380 50.10 26.05 34.54
N PRO A 381 49.74 26.45 35.78
CA PRO A 381 49.98 25.68 37.01
C PRO A 381 48.78 25.47 37.96
N GLU A 382 47.58 26.00 37.68
CA GLU A 382 46.48 26.06 38.67
C GLU A 382 45.98 24.68 39.15
N LEU A 383 45.99 23.65 38.30
CA LEU A 383 45.42 22.34 38.66
C LEU A 383 46.32 21.45 39.53
N ALA A 384 47.60 21.79 39.70
CA ALA A 384 48.52 21.08 40.59
C ALA A 384 48.19 21.25 42.10
N LYS A 385 47.19 22.09 42.43
CA LYS A 385 46.64 22.28 43.78
C LYS A 385 45.31 21.57 44.04
N ALA A 386 44.70 20.95 43.03
CA ALA A 386 43.34 20.41 43.10
C ALA A 386 43.25 18.88 42.89
N LEU A 387 44.37 18.21 42.63
CA LEU A 387 44.53 16.76 42.51
C LEU A 387 45.33 16.17 43.67
#